data_AF-A0A4R9F2S8-F1
#
_entry.id   AF-A0A4R9F2S8-F1
#
_cell.length_a   1.000
_cell.length_b   1.000
_cell.length_c   1.000
_cell.angle_alpha   90.00
_cell.angle_beta   90.00
_cell.angle_gamma   90.00
#
_symmetry.space_group_name_H-M   'P 1'
#
loop_
_entity.id
_entity.type
_entity.pdbx_description
1 polymer ?
#
loop_
_entity_poly.entity_id
_entity_poly.type
_entity_poly.pdbx_seq_one_letter_code
_entity_poly.pdbx_strand_id
1 'polypeptide(L)'
;MERYDTPSSVDSFEAATKLFGALVTDLACPAAGELPHHALEELLEEKGRGLLRQLFQDHLDLRERREQQAVVVRRPQVIGADGLPRPPLETGHRRLLATVFGTVTVTRCAWRRLETPNVHPADAMLSLPRGRHSHGLARLAVREATRVSYDASLEAIVRRCGRVLGKRRLAGLLVEAAKDIDVFCDAKVVEPCSVSTVLVLSVDGKGIVMRPEALREATRQAAAKRQHTFRTRLAAGEKGARKCWPPSVRSTTAGRPRAARTM
;
A
#
# COMPACT_ATOMS: atom_id res chain seq x y z
N MET A 1 -19.71 -48.12 10.39
CA MET A 1 -18.84 -47.27 11.24
C MET A 1 -17.90 -46.52 10.31
N GLU A 2 -18.40 -45.46 9.68
CA GLU A 2 -17.59 -44.59 8.83
C GLU A 2 -16.82 -43.61 9.72
N ARG A 3 -15.49 -43.66 9.68
CA ARG A 3 -14.64 -42.66 10.30
C ARG A 3 -14.69 -41.40 9.43
N TYR A 4 -15.49 -40.42 9.85
CA TYR A 4 -15.28 -39.03 9.43
C TYR A 4 -14.05 -38.50 10.20
N ASP A 5 -12.85 -38.78 9.67
CA ASP A 5 -11.65 -38.03 10.03
C ASP A 5 -11.76 -36.65 9.38
N THR A 6 -12.65 -35.80 9.92
CA THR A 6 -12.48 -34.36 9.78
C THR A 6 -11.14 -34.05 10.46
N PRO A 7 -10.10 -33.59 9.74
CA PRO A 7 -8.87 -33.19 10.40
C PRO A 7 -9.26 -32.16 11.45
N SER A 8 -8.86 -32.42 12.69
CA SER A 8 -9.18 -31.53 13.80
C SER A 8 -8.60 -30.15 13.48
N SER A 9 -9.21 -29.09 14.00
CA SER A 9 -8.65 -27.74 13.84
C SER A 9 -7.20 -27.67 14.34
N VAL A 10 -6.80 -28.56 15.26
CA VAL A 10 -5.46 -28.67 15.83
C VAL A 10 -4.43 -29.17 14.81
N ASP A 11 -4.78 -30.17 13.98
CA ASP A 11 -3.88 -30.71 12.94
C ASP A 11 -3.52 -29.67 11.87
N SER A 12 -4.40 -28.68 11.69
CA SER A 12 -4.18 -27.63 10.67
C SER A 12 -3.13 -26.61 11.06
N PHE A 13 -2.73 -26.54 12.34
CA PHE A 13 -1.71 -25.64 12.86
C PHE A 13 -0.46 -26.37 13.37
N GLU A 14 -0.22 -27.61 12.91
CA GLU A 14 0.91 -28.43 13.36
C GLU A 14 2.26 -27.73 13.12
N ALA A 15 2.42 -27.07 11.96
CA ALA A 15 3.65 -26.37 11.61
C ALA A 15 3.91 -25.18 12.56
N ALA A 16 2.90 -24.35 12.82
CA ALA A 16 3.01 -23.28 13.81
C ALA A 16 3.26 -23.82 15.23
N THR A 17 2.61 -24.92 15.61
CA THR A 17 2.78 -25.55 16.93
C THR A 17 4.22 -26.05 17.12
N LYS A 18 4.81 -26.66 16.09
CA LYS A 18 6.23 -27.07 16.09
C LYS A 18 7.16 -25.87 16.24
N LEU A 19 6.90 -24.77 15.52
CA LEU A 19 7.71 -23.55 15.64
C LEU A 19 7.59 -22.91 17.03
N PHE A 20 6.39 -22.90 17.62
CA PHE A 20 6.18 -22.42 18.97
C PHE A 20 6.93 -23.29 19.99
N GLY A 21 6.82 -24.62 19.88
CA GLY A 21 7.56 -25.55 20.72
C GLY A 21 9.07 -25.36 20.62
N ALA A 22 9.60 -25.21 19.41
CA ALA A 22 11.01 -24.93 19.18
C ALA A 22 11.44 -23.59 19.84
N LEU A 23 10.62 -22.54 19.72
CA LEU A 23 10.89 -21.26 20.38
C LEU A 23 10.93 -21.41 21.91
N VAL A 24 10.00 -22.17 22.50
CA VAL A 24 10.00 -22.45 23.95
C VAL A 24 11.25 -23.23 24.35
N THR A 25 11.67 -24.23 23.55
CA THR A 25 12.92 -24.97 23.79
C THR A 25 14.14 -24.06 23.74
N ASP A 26 14.21 -23.15 22.76
CA ASP A 26 15.31 -22.19 22.66
C ASP A 26 15.40 -21.29 23.90
N LEU A 27 14.25 -20.80 24.39
CA LEU A 27 14.18 -19.96 25.59
C LEU A 27 14.47 -20.71 26.90
N ALA A 28 14.16 -22.01 26.95
CA ALA A 28 14.43 -22.85 28.11
C ALA A 28 15.88 -23.37 28.14
N CYS A 29 16.65 -23.18 27.06
CA CYS A 29 18.03 -23.59 26.99
C CYS A 29 18.91 -22.80 27.99
N PRO A 30 19.86 -23.43 28.71
CA PRO A 30 20.77 -22.71 29.61
C PRO A 30 21.50 -21.54 28.96
N ALA A 31 21.88 -21.69 27.68
CA ALA A 31 22.54 -20.62 26.92
C ALA A 31 21.67 -19.37 26.76
N ALA A 32 20.33 -19.51 26.70
CA ALA A 32 19.43 -18.36 26.66
C ALA A 32 19.39 -17.60 28.00
N GLY A 33 19.64 -18.28 29.12
CA GLY A 33 19.77 -17.66 30.44
C GLY A 33 21.04 -16.82 30.61
N GLU A 34 22.05 -17.05 29.78
CA GLU A 34 23.29 -16.26 29.75
C GLU A 34 23.18 -15.02 28.85
N LEU A 35 22.12 -14.92 28.04
CA LEU A 35 21.94 -13.78 27.15
C LEU A 35 21.51 -12.53 27.94
N PRO A 36 22.07 -11.36 27.62
CA PRO A 36 21.52 -10.11 28.12
C PRO A 36 20.11 -9.88 27.54
N HIS A 37 19.28 -9.14 28.28
CA HIS A 37 17.87 -8.92 27.94
C HIS A 37 17.64 -8.45 26.50
N HIS A 38 18.45 -7.52 25.98
CA HIS A 38 18.31 -7.02 24.61
C HIS A 38 18.53 -8.12 23.54
N ALA A 39 19.45 -9.05 23.78
CA ALA A 39 19.70 -10.16 22.85
C ALA A 39 18.53 -11.16 22.87
N LEU A 40 17.91 -11.35 24.02
CA LEU A 40 16.70 -12.17 24.15
C LEU A 40 15.49 -11.51 23.44
N GLU A 41 15.37 -10.18 23.53
CA GLU A 41 14.36 -9.40 22.79
C GLU A 41 14.53 -9.56 21.27
N GLU A 42 15.76 -9.44 20.76
CA GLU A 42 16.06 -9.61 19.33
C GLU A 42 15.71 -11.03 18.84
N LEU A 43 16.08 -12.04 19.63
CA LEU A 43 15.75 -13.44 19.34
C LEU A 43 14.23 -13.66 19.26
N LEU A 44 13.48 -13.14 20.23
CA LEU A 44 12.02 -13.22 20.29
C LEU A 44 11.36 -12.46 19.15
N GLU A 45 11.85 -11.26 18.81
CA GLU A 45 11.34 -10.48 17.68
C GLU A 45 11.51 -11.25 16.36
N GLU A 46 12.68 -11.84 16.14
CA GLU A 46 12.96 -12.60 14.92
C GLU A 46 12.15 -13.89 14.81
N LYS A 47 12.23 -14.77 15.82
CA LYS A 47 11.54 -16.06 15.80
C LYS A 47 10.02 -15.88 15.94
N GLY A 48 9.58 -14.93 16.75
CA GLY A 48 8.16 -14.60 16.92
C GLY A 48 7.51 -14.13 15.62
N ARG A 49 8.21 -13.33 14.80
CA ARG A 49 7.75 -12.97 13.45
C ARG A 49 7.60 -14.20 12.56
N GLY A 50 8.56 -15.13 12.60
CA GLY A 50 8.48 -16.41 11.89
C GLY A 50 7.25 -17.23 12.29
N LEU A 51 6.97 -17.32 13.59
CA LEU A 51 5.81 -18.00 14.14
C LEU A 51 4.49 -17.35 13.68
N LEU A 52 4.35 -16.03 13.80
CA LEU A 52 3.14 -15.31 13.35
C LEU A 52 2.89 -15.48 11.85
N ARG A 53 3.96 -15.47 11.04
CA ARG A 53 3.87 -15.77 9.61
C ARG A 53 3.35 -17.18 9.35
N GLN A 54 3.84 -18.17 10.09
CA GLN A 54 3.41 -19.56 9.94
C GLN A 54 1.96 -19.75 10.39
N LEU A 55 1.55 -19.16 11.52
CA LEU A 55 0.15 -19.17 11.96
C LEU A 55 -0.78 -18.61 10.87
N PHE A 56 -0.36 -17.53 10.20
CA PHE A 56 -1.12 -16.98 9.10
C PHE A 56 -1.12 -17.89 7.86
N GLN A 57 -0.01 -18.57 7.56
CA GLN A 57 0.06 -19.57 6.48
C GLN A 57 -0.87 -20.75 6.76
N ASP A 58 -0.78 -21.35 7.95
CA ASP A 58 -1.62 -22.48 8.39
C ASP A 58 -3.11 -22.14 8.30
N HIS A 59 -3.48 -20.91 8.65
CA HIS A 59 -4.86 -20.42 8.48
C HIS A 59 -5.30 -20.35 7.02
N LEU A 60 -4.43 -19.92 6.10
CA LEU A 60 -4.72 -19.89 4.67
C LEU A 60 -4.81 -21.29 4.08
N ASP A 61 -3.97 -22.22 4.54
CA ASP A 61 -4.00 -23.62 4.12
C ASP A 61 -5.27 -24.33 4.60
N LEU A 62 -5.73 -24.05 5.83
CA LEU A 62 -7.03 -24.51 6.33
C LEU A 62 -8.18 -23.95 5.47
N ARG A 63 -8.10 -22.69 5.03
CA ARG A 63 -9.09 -22.11 4.12
C ARG A 63 -9.08 -22.77 2.75
N GLU A 64 -7.91 -23.06 2.19
CA GLU A 64 -7.78 -23.82 0.95
C GLU A 64 -8.49 -25.18 1.07
N ARG A 65 -8.21 -25.95 2.13
CA ARG A 65 -8.85 -27.27 2.36
C ARG A 65 -10.37 -27.15 2.44
N ARG A 66 -10.87 -26.14 3.16
CA ARG A 66 -12.31 -25.87 3.27
C ARG A 66 -12.92 -25.44 1.94
N GLU A 67 -12.23 -24.64 1.14
CA GLU A 67 -12.66 -24.27 -0.21
C GLU A 67 -12.76 -25.52 -1.10
N GLN A 68 -11.74 -26.36 -1.11
CA GLN A 68 -11.72 -27.60 -1.89
C GLN A 68 -12.87 -28.54 -1.48
N GLN A 69 -13.06 -28.76 -0.18
CA GLN A 69 -14.14 -29.58 0.34
C GLN A 69 -15.51 -29.01 -0.02
N ALA A 70 -15.71 -27.69 0.11
CA ALA A 70 -16.97 -27.04 -0.24
C ALA A 70 -17.31 -27.22 -1.73
N VAL A 71 -16.31 -27.12 -2.61
CA VAL A 71 -16.51 -27.27 -4.06
C VAL A 71 -16.77 -28.73 -4.46
N VAL A 72 -16.21 -29.71 -3.74
CA VAL A 72 -16.54 -31.14 -3.91
C VAL A 72 -17.98 -31.42 -3.51
N VAL A 73 -18.43 -30.91 -2.36
CA VAL A 73 -19.79 -31.12 -1.85
C VAL A 73 -20.82 -30.42 -2.73
N ARG A 74 -20.57 -29.16 -3.09
CA ARG A 74 -21.45 -28.35 -3.93
C ARG A 74 -20.63 -27.47 -4.84
N ARG A 75 -20.63 -27.79 -6.13
CA ARG A 75 -19.98 -26.97 -7.14
C ARG A 75 -20.84 -25.74 -7.47
N PRO A 76 -20.42 -24.51 -7.11
CA PRO A 76 -21.17 -23.32 -7.47
C PRO A 76 -21.04 -23.03 -8.96
N GLN A 77 -22.10 -22.50 -9.55
CA GLN A 77 -22.01 -21.82 -10.85
C GLN A 77 -21.36 -20.46 -10.63
N VAL A 78 -20.21 -20.24 -11.27
CA VAL A 78 -19.46 -18.99 -11.16
C VAL A 78 -19.60 -18.20 -12.44
N ILE A 79 -20.02 -16.94 -12.32
CA ILE A 79 -20.15 -15.98 -13.42
C ILE A 79 -19.01 -14.96 -13.30
N GLY A 80 -18.32 -14.70 -14.41
CA GLY A 80 -17.29 -13.67 -14.47
C GLY A 80 -17.87 -12.26 -14.46
N ALA A 81 -16.99 -11.26 -14.30
CA ALA A 81 -17.39 -9.85 -14.42
C ALA A 81 -17.88 -9.48 -15.83
N ASP A 82 -17.62 -10.32 -16.83
CA ASP A 82 -18.14 -10.25 -18.20
C ASP A 82 -19.55 -10.85 -18.35
N GLY A 83 -20.16 -11.32 -17.26
CA GLY A 83 -21.49 -11.95 -17.28
C GLY A 83 -21.49 -13.38 -17.81
N LEU A 84 -20.33 -13.96 -18.13
CA LEU A 84 -20.22 -15.28 -18.76
C LEU A 84 -19.89 -16.37 -17.72
N PRO A 85 -20.48 -17.57 -17.82
CA PRO A 85 -20.21 -18.66 -16.89
C PRO A 85 -18.77 -19.18 -17.02
N ARG A 86 -18.23 -19.68 -15.92
CA ARG A 86 -16.90 -20.29 -15.81
C ARG A 86 -17.03 -21.75 -15.36
N PRO A 87 -17.29 -22.72 -16.27
CA PRO A 87 -17.58 -24.09 -15.86
C PRO A 87 -16.34 -24.83 -15.35
N PRO A 88 -15.20 -24.92 -16.07
CA PRO A 88 -14.02 -25.64 -15.59
C PRO A 88 -13.49 -25.12 -14.26
N LEU A 89 -13.21 -26.05 -13.36
CA LEU A 89 -12.61 -25.79 -12.05
C LEU A 89 -11.20 -26.38 -12.05
N GLU A 90 -10.24 -25.62 -11.55
CA GLU A 90 -8.88 -26.07 -11.29
C GLU A 90 -8.51 -25.71 -9.85
N THR A 91 -8.03 -26.68 -9.08
CA THR A 91 -7.57 -26.49 -7.70
C THR A 91 -6.08 -26.16 -7.66
N GLY A 92 -5.57 -25.72 -6.51
CA GLY A 92 -4.12 -25.54 -6.33
C GLY A 92 -3.53 -24.28 -6.97
N HIS A 93 -4.34 -23.29 -7.37
CA HIS A 93 -3.84 -22.02 -7.92
C HIS A 93 -3.17 -21.18 -6.83
N ARG A 94 -1.85 -21.06 -6.90
CA ARG A 94 -1.04 -20.39 -5.88
C ARG A 94 -0.65 -18.98 -6.29
N ARG A 95 -0.62 -18.07 -5.33
CA ARG A 95 0.02 -16.76 -5.45
C ARG A 95 0.75 -16.37 -4.17
N LEU A 96 1.80 -15.57 -4.31
CA LEU A 96 2.45 -14.95 -3.17
C LEU A 96 1.69 -13.69 -2.72
N LEU A 97 1.55 -13.54 -1.41
CA LEU A 97 1.00 -12.37 -0.74
C LEU A 97 2.00 -11.88 0.31
N ALA A 98 2.55 -10.69 0.11
CA ALA A 98 3.36 -9.96 1.07
C ALA A 98 2.44 -9.29 2.11
N THR A 99 2.65 -9.61 3.39
CA THR A 99 1.84 -9.14 4.51
C THR A 99 2.69 -8.44 5.57
N VAL A 100 2.06 -7.96 6.63
CA VAL A 100 2.75 -7.41 7.79
C VAL A 100 3.55 -8.45 8.59
N PHE A 101 3.26 -9.73 8.42
CA PHE A 101 3.98 -10.83 9.09
C PHE A 101 5.09 -11.42 8.21
N GLY A 102 5.18 -11.01 6.94
CA GLY A 102 6.04 -11.63 5.95
C GLY A 102 5.29 -12.07 4.70
N THR A 103 5.99 -12.71 3.78
CA THR A 103 5.38 -13.29 2.58
C THR A 103 4.80 -14.67 2.87
N VAL A 104 3.55 -14.87 2.47
CA VAL A 104 2.81 -16.13 2.55
C VAL A 104 2.31 -16.54 1.17
N THR A 105 1.86 -17.78 1.04
CA THR A 105 1.23 -18.32 -0.16
C THR A 105 -0.27 -18.43 0.06
N VAL A 106 -1.05 -17.88 -0.87
CA VAL A 106 -2.49 -18.12 -0.95
C VAL A 106 -2.72 -19.13 -2.05
N THR A 107 -3.25 -20.29 -1.68
CA THR A 107 -3.75 -21.29 -2.62
C THR A 107 -5.28 -21.18 -2.69
N ARG A 108 -5.83 -21.27 -3.89
CA ARG A 108 -7.27 -21.16 -4.11
C ARG A 108 -7.72 -21.93 -5.34
N CYS A 109 -9.03 -22.12 -5.46
CA CYS A 109 -9.66 -22.64 -6.66
C CYS A 109 -9.75 -21.57 -7.76
N ALA A 110 -9.71 -22.01 -9.02
CA ALA A 110 -9.84 -21.17 -10.20
C ALA A 110 -10.94 -21.70 -11.12
N TRP A 111 -11.91 -20.84 -11.42
CA TRP A 111 -12.95 -21.13 -12.40
C TRP A 111 -12.56 -20.49 -13.74
N ARG A 112 -12.44 -21.31 -14.78
CA ARG A 112 -11.81 -20.94 -16.05
C ARG A 112 -12.83 -20.87 -17.19
N ARG A 113 -12.42 -20.21 -18.27
CA ARG A 113 -13.06 -20.27 -19.59
C ARG A 113 -12.02 -19.84 -20.62
N LEU A 114 -12.09 -20.42 -21.82
CA LEU A 114 -11.17 -20.11 -22.92
C LEU A 114 -11.16 -18.59 -23.19
N GLU A 115 -9.96 -18.04 -23.44
CA GLU A 115 -9.73 -16.63 -23.79
C GLU A 115 -10.25 -15.59 -22.78
N THR A 116 -10.53 -16.00 -21.54
CA THR A 116 -11.00 -15.08 -20.50
C THR A 116 -10.22 -15.26 -19.20
N PRO A 117 -10.08 -14.20 -18.38
CA PRO A 117 -9.45 -14.32 -17.07
C PRO A 117 -10.17 -15.31 -16.17
N ASN A 118 -9.39 -16.05 -15.38
CA ASN A 118 -9.91 -16.94 -14.35
C ASN A 118 -10.63 -16.13 -13.26
N VAL A 119 -11.69 -16.71 -12.71
CA VAL A 119 -12.40 -16.17 -11.54
C VAL A 119 -11.98 -16.96 -10.30
N HIS A 120 -11.64 -16.23 -9.25
CA HIS A 120 -11.25 -16.78 -7.95
C HIS A 120 -12.21 -16.24 -6.88
N PRO A 121 -13.30 -16.93 -6.55
CA PRO A 121 -14.23 -16.52 -5.49
C PRO A 121 -13.55 -16.23 -4.15
N ALA A 122 -12.50 -16.99 -3.80
CA ALA A 122 -11.68 -16.73 -2.62
C ALA A 122 -11.02 -15.33 -2.61
N ASP A 123 -10.68 -14.75 -3.77
CA ASP A 123 -10.09 -13.41 -3.84
C ASP A 123 -11.06 -12.35 -3.33
N ALA A 124 -12.35 -12.47 -3.64
CA ALA A 124 -13.38 -11.56 -3.15
C ALA A 124 -13.63 -11.74 -1.65
N MET A 125 -13.77 -12.99 -1.19
CA MET A 125 -14.00 -13.29 0.24
C MET A 125 -12.86 -12.79 1.13
N LEU A 126 -11.62 -12.90 0.66
CA LEU A 126 -10.43 -12.44 1.37
C LEU A 126 -10.11 -10.97 1.10
N SER A 127 -10.88 -10.29 0.24
CA SER A 127 -10.58 -8.94 -0.26
C SER A 127 -9.12 -8.83 -0.70
N LEU A 128 -8.64 -9.79 -1.50
CA LEU A 128 -7.25 -9.81 -1.93
C LEU A 128 -6.98 -8.68 -2.92
N PRO A 129 -5.83 -7.99 -2.75
CA PRO A 129 -5.43 -6.99 -3.72
C PRO A 129 -5.05 -7.65 -5.04
N ARG A 130 -5.20 -6.89 -6.14
CA ARG A 130 -4.69 -7.29 -7.46
C ARG A 130 -3.17 -7.54 -7.44
N GLY A 131 -2.44 -6.70 -6.72
CA GLY A 131 -1.00 -6.82 -6.53
C GLY A 131 -0.60 -7.75 -5.37
N ARG A 132 0.71 -7.97 -5.19
CA ARG A 132 1.24 -8.89 -4.16
C ARG A 132 1.18 -8.36 -2.71
N HIS A 133 0.91 -7.09 -2.47
CA HIS A 133 1.01 -6.50 -1.12
C HIS A 133 -0.37 -6.36 -0.51
N SER A 134 -0.59 -6.95 0.66
CA SER A 134 -1.87 -6.92 1.36
C SER A 134 -2.30 -5.49 1.71
N HIS A 135 -3.60 -5.28 1.90
CA HIS A 135 -4.12 -3.98 2.33
C HIS A 135 -3.54 -3.53 3.69
N GLY A 136 -3.28 -4.47 4.60
CA GLY A 136 -2.61 -4.17 5.86
C GLY A 136 -1.19 -3.63 5.66
N LEU A 137 -0.43 -4.21 4.73
CA LEU A 137 0.92 -3.75 4.39
C LEU A 137 0.88 -2.41 3.63
N ALA A 138 -0.09 -2.21 2.73
CA ALA A 138 -0.31 -0.93 2.04
C ALA A 138 -0.62 0.19 3.04
N ARG A 139 -1.49 -0.07 4.02
CA ARG A 139 -1.82 0.89 5.10
C ARG A 139 -0.61 1.22 5.96
N LEU A 140 0.21 0.23 6.31
CA LEU A 140 1.47 0.44 7.02
C LEU A 140 2.42 1.32 6.19
N ALA A 141 2.57 1.01 4.89
CA ALA A 141 3.42 1.77 3.98
C ALA A 141 3.05 3.26 3.92
N VAL A 142 1.75 3.56 3.81
CA VAL A 142 1.25 4.95 3.86
C VAL A 142 1.58 5.59 5.19
N ARG A 143 1.33 4.91 6.32
CA ARG A 143 1.58 5.46 7.65
C ARG A 143 3.06 5.79 7.89
N GLU A 144 3.98 4.95 7.43
CA GLU A 144 5.41 5.22 7.60
C GLU A 144 5.89 6.30 6.63
N ALA A 145 5.35 6.36 5.41
CA ALA A 145 5.73 7.35 4.40
C ALA A 145 5.26 8.78 4.70
N THR A 146 4.20 8.95 5.49
CA THR A 146 3.75 10.29 5.91
C THR A 146 4.59 10.87 7.05
N ARG A 147 5.43 10.06 7.71
CA ARG A 147 6.20 10.46 8.89
C ARG A 147 7.67 10.73 8.59
N VAL A 148 8.27 9.94 7.71
CA VAL A 148 9.71 9.94 7.46
C VAL A 148 10.02 9.86 5.96
N SER A 149 11.30 9.93 5.60
CA SER A 149 11.75 9.82 4.20
C SER A 149 11.44 8.43 3.63
N TYR A 150 11.37 8.31 2.30
CA TYR A 150 11.10 7.03 1.62
C TYR A 150 12.02 5.88 2.04
N ASP A 151 13.32 6.17 2.20
CA ASP A 151 14.29 5.14 2.58
C ASP A 151 14.13 4.74 4.05
N ALA A 152 13.90 5.71 4.94
CA ALA A 152 13.60 5.43 6.34
C ALA A 152 12.27 4.68 6.52
N SER A 153 11.25 4.99 5.71
CA SER A 153 9.99 4.24 5.71
C SER A 153 10.20 2.80 5.27
N LEU A 154 11.01 2.59 4.23
CA LEU A 154 11.34 1.24 3.76
C LEU A 154 12.08 0.46 4.85
N GLU A 155 13.08 1.07 5.49
CA GLU A 155 13.83 0.48 6.59
C GLU A 155 12.92 0.10 7.76
N ALA A 156 12.03 1.01 8.19
CA ALA A 156 11.08 0.76 9.27
C ALA A 156 10.15 -0.42 8.95
N ILE A 157 9.68 -0.53 7.71
CA ILE A 157 8.83 -1.66 7.31
C ILE A 157 9.66 -2.95 7.23
N VAL A 158 10.90 -2.91 6.73
CA VAL A 158 11.76 -4.09 6.66
C VAL A 158 12.09 -4.61 8.07
N ARG A 159 12.40 -3.72 9.00
CA ARG A 159 12.63 -4.07 10.41
C ARG A 159 11.41 -4.78 11.00
N ARG A 160 10.22 -4.22 10.78
CA ARG A 160 8.96 -4.76 11.35
C ARG A 160 8.50 -6.05 10.69
N CYS A 161 8.50 -6.10 9.36
CA CYS A 161 7.80 -7.11 8.57
C CYS A 161 8.73 -8.08 7.83
N GLY A 162 10.05 -7.87 7.90
CA GLY A 162 11.03 -8.51 7.03
C GLY A 162 11.03 -7.90 5.61
N ARG A 163 11.79 -8.52 4.69
CA ARG A 163 11.94 -8.03 3.30
C ARG A 163 10.71 -8.33 2.44
N VAL A 164 9.61 -7.61 2.68
CA VAL A 164 8.32 -7.80 2.01
C VAL A 164 8.02 -6.83 0.87
N LEU A 165 8.80 -5.74 0.74
CA LEU A 165 8.71 -4.79 -0.37
C LEU A 165 10.07 -4.17 -0.69
N GLY A 166 10.17 -3.55 -1.86
CA GLY A 166 11.29 -2.68 -2.25
C GLY A 166 10.82 -1.28 -2.57
N LYS A 167 11.76 -0.32 -2.70
CA LYS A 167 11.48 1.12 -2.88
C LYS A 167 10.49 1.43 -4.01
N ARG A 168 10.62 0.78 -5.17
CA ARG A 168 9.69 0.95 -6.29
C ARG A 168 8.26 0.53 -5.94
N ARG A 169 8.11 -0.55 -5.15
CA ARG A 169 6.80 -1.04 -4.73
C ARG A 169 6.20 -0.18 -3.63
N LEU A 170 7.03 0.35 -2.70
CA LEU A 170 6.60 1.37 -1.76
C LEU A 170 5.97 2.56 -2.48
N ALA A 171 6.71 3.15 -3.44
CA ALA A 171 6.19 4.28 -4.23
C ALA A 171 4.89 3.95 -4.95
N GLY A 172 4.79 2.77 -5.57
CA GLY A 172 3.55 2.31 -6.21
C GLY A 172 2.37 2.22 -5.23
N LEU A 173 2.57 1.70 -4.02
CA LEU A 173 1.52 1.63 -3.01
C LEU A 173 1.05 3.03 -2.56
N LEU A 174 1.97 3.99 -2.45
CA LEU A 174 1.61 5.37 -2.10
C LEU A 174 0.85 6.07 -3.23
N VAL A 175 1.24 5.86 -4.49
CA VAL A 175 0.51 6.39 -5.65
C VAL A 175 -0.91 5.84 -5.68
N GLU A 176 -1.07 4.52 -5.52
CA GLU A 176 -2.40 3.90 -5.46
C GLU A 176 -3.24 4.40 -4.28
N ALA A 177 -2.62 4.69 -3.15
CA ALA A 177 -3.29 5.23 -1.97
C ALA A 177 -3.65 6.72 -2.10
N ALA A 178 -2.98 7.47 -2.98
CA ALA A 178 -3.21 8.89 -3.21
C ALA A 178 -4.05 9.17 -4.46
N LYS A 179 -4.58 8.14 -5.12
CA LYS A 179 -5.31 8.26 -6.40
C LYS A 179 -6.57 9.14 -6.35
N ASP A 180 -7.10 9.37 -5.16
CA ASP A 180 -8.33 10.12 -4.90
C ASP A 180 -8.04 11.52 -4.30
N ILE A 181 -6.78 11.94 -4.26
CA ILE A 181 -6.40 13.24 -3.68
C ILE A 181 -7.06 14.42 -4.40
N ASP A 182 -7.21 14.35 -5.73
CA ASP A 182 -7.84 15.40 -6.52
C ASP A 182 -9.32 15.51 -6.17
N VAL A 183 -10.04 14.38 -6.09
CA VAL A 183 -11.45 14.32 -5.67
C VAL A 183 -11.61 14.87 -4.25
N PHE A 184 -10.69 14.53 -3.34
CA PHE A 184 -10.67 15.08 -1.99
C PHE A 184 -10.48 16.61 -2.00
N CYS A 185 -9.56 17.13 -2.80
CA CYS A 185 -9.33 18.57 -2.93
C CYS A 185 -10.53 19.30 -3.53
N ASP A 186 -11.13 18.76 -4.58
CA ASP A 186 -12.30 19.33 -5.24
C ASP A 186 -13.51 19.40 -4.28
N ALA A 187 -13.70 18.36 -3.46
CA ALA A 187 -14.75 18.34 -2.43
C ALA A 187 -14.55 19.38 -1.31
N LYS A 188 -13.38 20.03 -1.23
CA LYS A 188 -13.08 21.09 -0.25
C LYS A 188 -13.18 22.50 -0.82
N VAL A 189 -13.51 22.65 -2.10
CA VAL A 189 -13.77 23.96 -2.70
C VAL A 189 -15.04 24.54 -2.07
N VAL A 190 -14.90 25.69 -1.40
CA VAL A 190 -16.02 26.39 -0.75
C VAL A 190 -16.80 27.18 -1.81
N GLU A 191 -18.13 27.11 -1.75
CA GLU A 191 -18.97 27.91 -2.64
C GLU A 191 -18.81 29.42 -2.38
N PRO A 192 -18.79 30.25 -3.43
CA PRO A 192 -18.71 31.70 -3.27
C PRO A 192 -19.87 32.22 -2.42
N CYS A 193 -19.55 32.92 -1.34
CA CYS A 193 -20.55 33.53 -0.47
C CYS A 193 -21.09 34.85 -1.06
N SER A 194 -22.27 35.25 -0.58
CA SER A 194 -22.87 36.54 -0.90
C SER A 194 -21.98 37.72 -0.49
N VAL A 195 -22.18 38.89 -1.10
CA VAL A 195 -21.45 40.13 -0.80
C VAL A 195 -21.56 40.59 0.66
N SER A 196 -22.57 40.12 1.40
CA SER A 196 -22.77 40.40 2.82
C SER A 196 -21.97 39.51 3.77
N THR A 197 -21.27 38.49 3.25
CA THR A 197 -20.53 37.52 4.06
C THR A 197 -19.03 37.79 3.98
N VAL A 198 -18.39 38.07 5.12
CA VAL A 198 -16.94 38.25 5.19
C VAL A 198 -16.26 36.89 5.14
N LEU A 199 -15.45 36.66 4.10
CA LEU A 199 -14.60 35.49 3.97
C LEU A 199 -13.20 35.79 4.53
N VAL A 200 -12.82 35.10 5.61
CA VAL A 200 -11.48 35.18 6.20
C VAL A 200 -10.69 33.95 5.79
N LEU A 201 -9.57 34.15 5.08
CA LEU A 201 -8.67 33.08 4.63
C LEU A 201 -7.25 33.35 5.12
N SER A 202 -6.56 32.29 5.53
CA SER A 202 -5.11 32.30 5.74
C SER A 202 -4.46 31.41 4.70
N VAL A 203 -3.35 31.86 4.14
CA VAL A 203 -2.61 31.13 3.10
C VAL A 203 -1.16 31.01 3.53
N ASP A 204 -0.69 29.77 3.69
CA ASP A 204 0.72 29.45 3.86
C ASP A 204 1.28 28.80 2.60
N GLY A 205 2.54 29.11 2.28
CA GLY A 205 3.19 28.69 1.04
C GLY A 205 4.56 28.09 1.30
N LYS A 206 4.69 26.76 1.08
CA LYS A 206 5.99 26.08 1.10
C LYS A 206 6.49 25.81 -0.31
N GLY A 207 7.63 26.42 -0.65
CA GLY A 207 8.32 26.09 -1.90
C GLY A 207 9.08 24.77 -1.81
N ILE A 208 8.59 23.74 -2.50
CA ILE A 208 9.20 22.40 -2.62
C ILE A 208 9.95 22.29 -3.96
N VAL A 209 11.17 21.75 -3.93
CA VAL A 209 11.96 21.49 -5.14
C VAL A 209 11.30 20.36 -5.93
N MET A 210 10.99 20.63 -7.20
CA MET A 210 10.30 19.68 -8.09
C MET A 210 11.23 19.17 -9.17
N ARG A 211 10.92 17.99 -9.70
CA ARG A 211 11.51 17.52 -10.97
C ARG A 211 11.02 18.40 -12.13
N PRO A 212 11.81 18.58 -13.21
CA PRO A 212 11.47 19.47 -14.31
C PRO A 212 10.08 19.22 -14.92
N GLU A 213 9.71 17.96 -15.11
CA GLU A 213 8.42 17.55 -15.67
C GLU A 213 7.22 17.83 -14.75
N ALA A 214 7.46 17.99 -13.44
CA ALA A 214 6.45 18.34 -12.46
C ALA A 214 6.39 19.85 -12.17
N LEU A 215 7.21 20.67 -12.85
CA LEU A 215 7.09 22.13 -12.77
C LEU A 215 5.84 22.59 -13.50
N ARG A 216 5.17 23.61 -12.93
CA ARG A 216 4.12 24.36 -13.62
C ARG A 216 4.68 25.06 -14.85
N GLU A 217 3.83 25.25 -15.85
CA GLU A 217 4.23 25.70 -17.19
C GLU A 217 5.07 26.99 -17.16
N ALA A 218 4.63 28.03 -16.44
CA ALA A 218 5.40 29.27 -16.33
C ALA A 218 6.80 29.07 -15.70
N THR A 219 6.89 28.27 -14.64
CA THR A 219 8.17 27.95 -13.98
C THR A 219 9.05 27.07 -14.87
N ARG A 220 8.45 26.14 -15.63
CA ARG A 220 9.14 25.26 -16.57
C ARG A 220 9.75 26.05 -17.72
N GLN A 221 8.99 26.97 -18.33
CA GLN A 221 9.48 27.87 -19.37
C GLN A 221 10.61 28.76 -18.86
N ALA A 222 10.47 29.33 -17.66
CA ALA A 222 11.54 30.12 -17.04
C ALA A 222 12.80 29.28 -16.74
N ALA A 223 12.63 28.01 -16.38
CA ALA A 223 13.74 27.09 -16.18
C ALA A 223 14.46 26.76 -17.49
N ALA A 224 13.72 26.50 -18.57
CA ALA A 224 14.27 26.17 -19.88
C ALA A 224 15.04 27.34 -20.54
N LYS A 225 14.60 28.58 -20.31
CA LYS A 225 15.26 29.79 -20.84
C LYS A 225 16.55 30.16 -20.09
N ARG A 226 16.85 29.52 -18.96
CA ARG A 226 17.98 29.91 -18.12
C ARG A 226 19.28 29.38 -18.69
N GLN A 227 20.24 30.28 -18.88
CA GLN A 227 21.61 29.93 -19.24
C GLN A 227 22.47 29.84 -17.99
N HIS A 228 23.24 28.75 -17.87
CA HIS A 228 24.23 28.61 -16.82
C HIS A 228 25.50 29.37 -17.20
N THR A 229 26.01 30.20 -16.29
CA THR A 229 27.26 30.95 -16.51
C THR A 229 28.47 30.02 -16.56
N PHE A 230 28.45 28.91 -15.83
CA PHE A 230 29.53 27.92 -15.80
C PHE A 230 29.00 26.51 -16.07
N ARG A 231 29.80 25.66 -16.74
CA ARG A 231 29.38 24.29 -17.13
C ARG A 231 29.29 23.30 -15.97
N THR A 232 30.17 23.41 -14.98
CA THR A 232 30.35 22.37 -13.94
C THR A 232 30.02 22.85 -12.53
N ARG A 233 29.82 24.15 -12.32
CA ARG A 233 29.49 24.74 -11.03
C ARG A 233 28.41 25.81 -11.17
N LEU A 234 27.73 26.10 -10.07
CA LEU A 234 26.79 27.20 -9.99
C LEU A 234 27.54 28.51 -9.72
N ALA A 235 27.09 29.61 -10.32
CA ALA A 235 27.55 30.94 -9.96
C ALA A 235 27.12 31.29 -8.52
N ALA A 236 27.76 32.30 -7.92
CA ALA A 236 27.39 32.76 -6.57
C ALA A 236 25.90 33.17 -6.53
N GLY A 237 25.14 32.61 -5.58
CA GLY A 237 23.69 32.83 -5.45
C GLY A 237 22.82 32.05 -6.46
N GLU A 238 23.42 31.33 -7.40
CA GLU A 238 22.69 30.52 -8.37
C GLU A 238 22.15 29.23 -7.71
N LYS A 239 20.86 28.96 -7.90
CA LYS A 239 20.20 27.74 -7.39
C LYS A 239 20.09 26.73 -8.53
N GLY A 240 20.62 25.52 -8.33
CA GLY A 240 20.53 24.45 -9.31
C GLY A 240 19.11 23.91 -9.51
N ALA A 241 18.30 23.92 -8.45
CA ALA A 241 16.96 23.34 -8.47
C ALA A 241 15.84 24.39 -8.53
N ARG A 242 14.64 23.98 -8.98
CA ARG A 242 13.47 24.85 -9.11
C ARG A 242 12.36 24.40 -8.19
N LYS A 243 11.69 25.37 -7.59
CA LYS A 243 10.54 25.14 -6.74
C LYS A 243 9.26 25.42 -7.52
N CYS A 244 8.20 24.67 -7.26
CA CYS A 244 6.88 25.04 -7.76
C CYS A 244 6.30 26.13 -6.86
N TRP A 245 5.97 27.28 -7.43
CA TRP A 245 5.30 28.36 -6.72
C TRP A 245 3.81 28.36 -7.11
N PRO A 246 2.87 28.66 -6.17
CA PRO A 246 1.50 29.09 -6.53
C PRO A 246 1.55 30.07 -7.71
N PRO A 247 0.66 29.99 -8.72
CA PRO A 247 0.46 31.18 -9.55
C PRO A 247 0.21 32.35 -8.60
N SER A 248 0.91 33.47 -8.81
CA SER A 248 0.58 34.66 -8.03
C SER A 248 -0.91 34.91 -8.24
N VAL A 249 -1.67 34.93 -7.14
CA VAL A 249 -3.07 35.34 -7.19
C VAL A 249 -3.01 36.78 -7.66
N ARG A 250 -3.20 37.02 -8.96
CA ARG A 250 -3.60 38.35 -9.40
C ARG A 250 -4.96 38.54 -8.75
N SER A 251 -5.05 39.48 -7.82
CA SER A 251 -6.34 40.01 -7.40
C SER A 251 -7.06 40.41 -8.69
N THR A 252 -8.01 39.60 -9.14
CA THR A 252 -8.97 40.02 -10.16
C THR A 252 -9.96 40.95 -9.47
N THR A 253 -9.46 42.11 -9.04
CA THR A 253 -10.28 43.30 -8.94
C THR A 253 -10.50 43.71 -10.38
N ALA A 254 -11.44 43.05 -11.05
CA ALA A 254 -12.03 43.57 -12.27
C ALA A 254 -12.78 44.83 -11.84
N GLY A 255 -12.07 45.96 -11.79
CA GLY A 255 -12.67 47.26 -11.68
C GLY A 255 -13.58 47.43 -12.90
N ARG A 256 -14.89 47.36 -12.68
CA ARG A 256 -15.86 47.87 -13.65
C ARG A 256 -15.43 49.30 -14.01
N PRO A 257 -15.27 49.66 -15.28
CA PRO A 257 -15.01 51.04 -15.63
C PRO A 257 -16.22 51.86 -15.17
N ARG A 258 -15.96 52.90 -14.35
CA ARG A 258 -16.94 53.96 -14.09
C ARG A 258 -17.36 54.53 -15.43
N ALA A 259 -18.60 54.29 -15.84
CA ALA A 259 -19.21 55.05 -16.91
C ALA A 259 -19.33 56.51 -16.43
N ALA A 260 -18.49 57.37 -16.97
CA ALA A 260 -18.68 58.81 -16.89
C ALA A 260 -19.60 59.22 -18.05
N ARG A 261 -20.76 59.80 -17.71
CA ARG A 261 -21.48 60.91 -18.39
C ARG A 261 -22.80 61.13 -17.64
N THR A 262 -22.92 62.12 -16.75
CA THR A 262 -23.33 63.53 -16.98
C THR A 262 -24.56 63.71 -17.85
N MET A 263 -25.57 64.32 -17.20
CA MET A 263 -26.90 64.80 -17.62
C MET A 263 -27.95 63.74 -17.91
#